data_AF-A0A559M2G8-F1
#
_entry.id   AF-A0A559M2G8-F1
#
_cell.length_a   1.000
_cell.length_b   1.000
_cell.length_c   1.000
_cell.angle_alpha   90.00
_cell.angle_beta   90.00
_cell.angle_gamma   90.00
#
_symmetry.space_group_name_H-M   'P 1'
#
loop_
_entity.id
_entity.type
_entity.pdbx_description
1 polymer ?
#
loop_
_entity_poly.entity_id
_entity_poly.type
_entity_poly.pdbx_seq_one_letter_code
_entity_poly.pdbx_strand_id
1 'polypeptide(L)'
;MGAAYGIAKAGVGVSAVSVFRPDMIIRNMMPPILAGILSIYGLVIGVVISSALKEKSALHTNFMYLSAGLACGLCCLSAGFCIGIVGDAGVRGTAQQPRLFMGMMLML
;
A
#
# COMPACT_ATOMS: atom_id res chain seq x y z
N MET A 1 -5.76 2.28 -6.68
CA MET A 1 -5.80 0.85 -7.07
C MET A 1 -4.91 -0.01 -6.16
N GLY A 2 -3.58 0.15 -6.18
CA GLY A 2 -2.67 -0.67 -5.34
C GLY A 2 -3.01 -0.66 -3.84
N ALA A 3 -3.17 0.53 -3.25
CA ALA A 3 -3.59 0.67 -1.85
C ALA A 3 -4.93 -0.03 -1.55
N ALA A 4 -5.94 0.15 -2.42
CA ALA A 4 -7.25 -0.47 -2.24
C ALA A 4 -7.17 -2.00 -2.25
N TYR A 5 -6.39 -2.59 -3.17
CA TYR A 5 -6.19 -4.03 -3.19
C TYR A 5 -5.45 -4.53 -1.95
N GLY A 6 -4.38 -3.84 -1.55
CA GLY A 6 -3.59 -4.17 -0.36
C GLY A 6 -4.44 -4.16 0.91
N ILE A 7 -5.24 -3.11 1.09
CA ILE A 7 -6.19 -2.98 2.22
C ILE A 7 -7.26 -4.06 2.16
N ALA A 8 -7.84 -4.33 0.99
CA ALA A 8 -8.89 -5.34 0.86
C ALA A 8 -8.39 -6.74 1.21
N LYS A 9 -7.26 -7.19 0.65
CA LYS A 9 -6.71 -8.53 0.92
C LYS A 9 -6.19 -8.67 2.36
N ALA A 10 -5.44 -7.69 2.85
CA ALA A 10 -4.97 -7.72 4.23
C ALA A 10 -6.14 -7.63 5.23
N GLY A 11 -7.16 -6.82 4.94
CA GLY A 11 -8.36 -6.66 5.76
C GLY A 11 -9.18 -7.94 5.89
N VAL A 12 -9.31 -8.74 4.81
CA VAL A 12 -9.92 -10.07 4.87
C VAL A 12 -9.11 -11.03 5.76
N GLY A 13 -7.77 -10.95 5.71
CA GLY A 13 -6.91 -11.74 6.60
C GLY A 13 -7.08 -11.37 8.08
N VAL A 14 -7.14 -10.07 8.38
CA VAL A 14 -7.36 -9.55 9.74
C VAL A 14 -8.74 -9.96 10.27
N SER A 15 -9.80 -9.81 9.47
CA SER A 15 -11.15 -10.17 9.89
C SER A 15 -11.35 -11.68 10.03
N ALA A 16 -10.66 -12.51 9.24
CA ALA A 16 -10.69 -13.96 9.42
C ALA A 16 -10.01 -14.40 10.72
N VAL A 17 -8.88 -13.76 11.08
CA VAL A 17 -8.13 -14.08 12.31
C VAL A 17 -8.80 -13.50 13.56
N SER A 18 -9.47 -12.35 13.45
CA SER A 18 -10.10 -11.67 14.57
C SER A 18 -11.23 -12.47 15.21
N VAL A 19 -11.90 -13.35 14.45
CA VAL A 19 -12.95 -14.23 14.96
C VAL A 19 -12.39 -15.27 15.95
N PHE A 20 -11.18 -15.77 15.70
CA PHE A 20 -10.55 -16.78 16.56
C PHE A 20 -9.69 -16.17 17.66
N ARG A 21 -9.03 -15.03 17.40
CA ARG A 21 -8.13 -14.33 18.34
C ARG A 21 -8.37 -12.82 18.32
N PRO A 22 -9.39 -12.32 19.03
CA PRO A 22 -9.74 -10.90 19.03
C PRO A 22 -8.65 -10.00 19.65
N ASP A 23 -7.84 -10.53 20.58
CA ASP A 23 -6.77 -9.77 21.24
C ASP A 23 -5.68 -9.27 20.26
N MET A 24 -5.53 -9.94 19.11
CA MET A 24 -4.47 -9.66 18.13
C MET A 24 -4.90 -8.66 17.05
N ILE A 25 -6.13 -8.14 17.08
CA ILE A 25 -6.70 -7.25 16.04
C ILE A 25 -5.85 -6.00 15.85
N ILE A 26 -5.58 -5.28 16.95
CA ILE A 26 -4.88 -3.99 16.91
C ILE A 26 -3.47 -4.15 16.33
N ARG A 27 -2.80 -5.25 16.71
CA ARG A 27 -1.45 -5.55 16.24
C ARG A 27 -1.44 -5.92 14.76
N ASN A 28 -2.44 -6.67 14.30
CA ASN A 28 -2.57 -7.11 12.91
C ASN A 28 -3.12 -6.02 11.97
N MET A 29 -3.48 -4.83 12.46
CA MET A 29 -3.90 -3.70 11.61
C MET A 29 -2.75 -2.97 10.91
N MET A 30 -1.49 -3.33 11.18
CA MET A 30 -0.33 -2.70 10.53
C MET A 30 -0.29 -2.83 9.01
N PRO A 31 -0.52 -4.01 8.38
CA PRO A 31 -0.47 -4.13 6.93
C PRO A 31 -1.51 -3.27 6.18
N PRO A 32 -2.78 -3.18 6.60
CA PRO A 32 -3.73 -2.22 6.03
C PRO A 32 -3.28 -0.76 6.14
N ILE A 33 -2.67 -0.37 7.28
CA ILE A 33 -2.19 1.00 7.48
C ILE A 33 -1.04 1.32 6.52
N LEU A 34 -0.08 0.39 6.37
CA LEU A 34 1.07 0.55 5.48
C LEU A 34 0.65 0.57 4.00
N ALA A 35 -0.36 -0.23 3.61
CA ALA A 35 -0.99 -0.12 2.29
C ALA A 35 -1.67 1.25 2.05
N GLY A 36 -2.17 1.90 3.10
CA GLY A 36 -2.77 3.24 3.02
C GLY A 36 -1.78 4.33 2.62
N ILE A 37 -0.52 4.23 3.05
CA ILE A 37 0.52 5.23 2.75
C ILE A 37 0.77 5.35 1.24
N LEU A 38 0.62 4.25 0.48
CA LEU A 38 0.75 4.27 -0.99
C LEU A 38 -0.22 5.25 -1.67
N SER A 39 -1.40 5.47 -1.08
CA SER A 39 -2.37 6.44 -1.62
C SER A 39 -1.86 7.88 -1.51
N ILE A 40 -1.08 8.16 -0.47
CA ILE A 40 -0.52 9.49 -0.21
C ILE A 40 0.60 9.80 -1.21
N TYR A 41 1.43 8.81 -1.58
CA TYR A 41 2.47 9.00 -2.60
C TYR A 41 1.89 9.45 -3.95
N GLY A 42 0.81 8.81 -4.40
CA GLY A 42 0.11 9.22 -5.63
C GLY A 42 -0.51 10.61 -5.53
N LEU A 43 -1.10 10.95 -4.38
CA LEU A 43 -1.70 12.27 -4.13
C LEU A 43 -0.66 13.39 -4.21
N VAL A 44 0.48 13.22 -3.52
CA VAL A 44 1.55 14.24 -3.48
C VAL A 44 2.05 14.55 -4.89
N ILE A 45 2.28 13.52 -5.70
CA ILE A 45 2.75 13.70 -7.08
C ILE A 45 1.70 14.43 -7.93
N GLY A 46 0.42 14.07 -7.78
CA GLY A 46 -0.67 14.77 -8.47
C GLY A 46 -0.72 16.27 -8.12
N VAL A 47 -0.61 16.62 -6.84
CA VAL A 47 -0.63 18.02 -6.38
C VAL A 47 0.58 18.80 -6.89
N VAL A 48 1.77 18.19 -6.86
CA VAL A 48 3.00 18.83 -7.35
C VAL A 48 2.93 19.10 -8.86
N ILE A 49 2.50 18.12 -9.64
CA ILE A 49 2.34 18.29 -11.10
C ILE A 49 1.28 19.35 -11.41
N SER A 50 0.14 19.33 -10.70
CA SER A 50 -0.93 20.30 -10.90
C SER A 50 -0.49 21.73 -10.58
N SER A 51 0.36 21.92 -9.56
CA SER A 51 0.87 23.24 -9.17
C SER A 51 1.93 23.77 -10.14
N ALA A 52 2.62 22.87 -10.86
CA ALA A 52 3.70 23.20 -11.78
C ALA A 52 3.24 23.38 -13.24
N LEU A 53 1.96 23.14 -13.53
CA LEU A 53 1.40 23.19 -14.88
C LEU A 53 1.26 24.65 -15.37
N LYS A 54 1.74 24.93 -16.59
CA LYS A 54 1.67 26.25 -17.23
C LYS A 54 1.20 26.13 -18.67
N GLU A 55 0.42 27.11 -19.12
CA GLU A 55 -0.19 27.16 -20.46
C GLU A 55 0.85 27.18 -21.60
N LYS A 56 1.98 27.86 -21.39
CA LYS A 56 3.16 27.79 -22.25
C LYS A 56 4.24 26.95 -21.58
N SER A 57 4.27 25.66 -21.90
CA SER A 57 5.27 24.70 -21.42
C SER A 57 5.98 24.03 -22.59
N ALA A 58 7.25 23.68 -22.40
CA ALA A 58 7.98 22.91 -23.40
C ALA A 58 7.41 21.49 -23.47
N LEU A 59 7.32 20.94 -24.69
CA LEU A 59 6.73 19.63 -24.94
C LEU A 59 7.46 18.49 -24.17
N HIS A 60 8.78 18.63 -24.00
CA HIS A 60 9.60 17.74 -23.17
C HIS A 60 9.18 17.75 -21.69
N THR A 61 8.84 18.91 -21.12
CA THR A 61 8.39 19.02 -19.72
C THR A 61 7.08 18.28 -19.49
N ASN A 62 6.16 18.31 -20.47
CA ASN A 62 4.90 17.57 -20.38
C ASN A 62 5.11 16.05 -20.45
N PHE A 63 6.04 15.57 -21.27
CA PHE A 63 6.43 14.15 -21.26
C PHE A 63 7.10 13.73 -19.96
N MET A 64 7.90 14.61 -19.33
CA MET A 64 8.47 14.35 -18.01
C MET A 64 7.37 14.15 -16.96
N TYR A 65 6.35 15.00 -16.91
CA TYR A 65 5.22 14.84 -15.98
C TYR A 65 4.43 13.54 -16.22
N LEU A 66 4.19 13.17 -17.49
CA LEU A 66 3.54 11.91 -17.83
C LEU A 66 4.36 10.70 -17.34
N SER A 67 5.68 10.72 -17.57
CA SER A 67 6.57 9.64 -17.13
C SER A 67 6.67 9.54 -15.61
N ALA A 68 6.71 10.68 -14.90
CA ALA A 68 6.76 10.73 -13.45
C ALA A 68 5.49 10.14 -12.81
N GLY A 69 4.32 10.49 -13.35
CA GLY A 69 3.04 9.94 -12.90
C GLY A 69 2.92 8.44 -13.15
N LEU A 70 3.31 7.97 -14.35
CA LEU A 70 3.26 6.54 -14.71
C LEU A 70 4.25 5.71 -13.89
N ALA A 71 5.49 6.17 -13.72
CA ALA A 71 6.51 5.45 -12.96
C ALA A 71 6.07 5.24 -11.51
N CYS A 72 5.62 6.30 -10.82
CA CYS A 72 5.14 6.15 -9.45
C CYS A 72 3.85 5.33 -9.39
N GLY A 73 2.90 5.55 -10.30
CA GLY A 73 1.62 4.86 -10.32
C GLY A 73 1.75 3.34 -10.44
N LEU A 74 2.60 2.87 -11.35
CA LEU A 74 2.84 1.44 -11.57
C LEU A 74 3.64 0.80 -10.41
N CYS A 75 4.63 1.52 -9.86
CA CYS A 75 5.36 1.06 -8.66
C CYS A 75 4.42 0.90 -7.45
N CYS A 76 3.56 1.89 -7.19
CA CYS A 76 2.57 1.82 -6.10
C CYS A 76 1.52 0.74 -6.34
N LEU A 77 1.16 0.46 -7.60
CA LEU A 77 0.28 -0.66 -7.91
C LEU A 77 0.93 -1.99 -7.50
N SER A 78 2.16 -2.25 -7.96
CA SER A 78 2.91 -3.48 -7.64
C SER A 78 3.17 -3.64 -6.14
N ALA A 79 3.58 -2.57 -5.46
CA ALA A 79 3.79 -2.58 -4.01
C ALA A 79 2.49 -2.92 -3.26
N GLY A 80 1.35 -2.35 -3.67
CA GLY A 80 0.06 -2.65 -3.05
C GLY A 80 -0.38 -4.12 -3.22
N PHE A 81 -0.05 -4.74 -4.36
CA PHE A 81 -0.27 -6.18 -4.56
C PHE A 81 0.61 -7.03 -3.63
N CYS A 82 1.91 -6.72 -3.52
CA CYS A 82 2.81 -7.42 -2.61
C CYS A 82 2.34 -7.31 -1.16
N ILE A 83 2.05 -6.10 -0.69
CA ILE A 83 1.57 -5.85 0.67
C ILE A 83 0.28 -6.62 0.96
N GLY A 84 -0.66 -6.67 0.00
CA GLY A 84 -1.91 -7.40 0.18
C GLY A 84 -1.72 -8.91 0.35
N ILE A 85 -0.84 -9.52 -0.45
CA ILE A 85 -0.57 -10.97 -0.40
C ILE A 85 0.24 -11.33 0.85
N VAL A 86 1.32 -10.58 1.13
CA VAL A 86 2.15 -10.78 2.32
C VAL A 86 1.35 -10.50 3.59
N GLY A 87 0.48 -9.50 3.59
CA GLY A 87 -0.41 -9.17 4.70
C GLY A 87 -1.42 -10.27 5.00
N ASP A 88 -2.14 -10.79 4.00
CA ASP A 88 -3.11 -11.88 4.19
C ASP A 88 -2.42 -13.16 4.71
N ALA A 89 -1.28 -13.55 4.14
CA ALA A 89 -0.52 -14.71 4.59
C ALA A 89 0.13 -14.50 5.97
N GLY A 90 0.72 -13.33 6.19
CA GLY A 90 1.45 -12.97 7.41
C GLY A 90 0.54 -12.85 8.63
N VAL A 91 -0.66 -12.29 8.47
CA VAL A 91 -1.65 -12.17 9.55
C VAL A 91 -2.14 -13.55 9.99
N ARG A 92 -2.39 -14.46 9.03
CA ARG A 92 -2.77 -15.86 9.32
C ARG A 92 -1.64 -16.64 9.98
N GLY A 93 -0.40 -16.48 9.51
CA GLY A 93 0.78 -17.12 10.13
C GLY A 93 1.07 -16.61 11.54
N THR A 94 0.92 -15.29 11.75
CA THR A 94 1.05 -14.66 13.07
C THR A 94 -0.01 -15.15 14.05
N ALA A 95 -1.21 -15.50 13.56
CA ALA A 95 -2.25 -16.11 14.37
C ALA A 95 -1.83 -17.46 14.96
N GLN A 96 -1.02 -18.25 14.25
CA GLN A 96 -0.49 -19.51 14.76
C GLN A 96 0.75 -19.31 15.63
N GLN A 97 1.69 -18.47 15.18
CA GLN A 97 2.95 -18.23 15.89
C GLN A 97 3.20 -16.72 16.07
N PRO A 98 3.02 -16.15 17.27
CA PRO A 98 3.06 -14.70 17.49
C PRO A 98 4.46 -14.08 17.28
N ARG A 99 5.53 -14.88 17.32
CA ARG A 99 6.89 -14.43 16.99
C ARG A 99 7.06 -14.07 15.52
N LEU A 100 6.20 -14.57 14.63
CA LEU A 100 6.24 -14.28 13.20
C LEU A 100 5.83 -12.85 12.87
N PHE A 101 5.19 -12.13 13.80
CA PHE A 101 4.77 -10.74 13.60
C PHE A 101 5.93 -9.82 13.18
N MET A 102 7.10 -9.95 13.81
CA MET A 102 8.25 -9.13 13.42
C MET A 102 8.81 -9.52 12.05
N GLY A 103 8.76 -10.81 11.69
CA GLY A 103 9.14 -11.26 10.35
C GLY A 103 8.20 -10.70 9.27
N MET A 104 6.89 -10.67 9.54
CA MET A 104 5.91 -10.04 8.66
C MET A 104 6.19 -8.54 8.48
N MET A 105 6.48 -7.80 9.56
CA MET A 105 6.80 -6.36 9.49
C MET A 105 8.11 -6.07 8.75
N LEU A 106 9.05 -7.00 8.71
CA LEU A 106 10.34 -6.84 8.03
C LEU A 106 10.22 -7.05 6.50
N MET A 107 9.20 -7.81 6.07
CA MET A 107 8.91 -8.07 4.65
C MET A 107 8.01 -7.01 4.01
N LEU A 108 7.30 -6.23 4.82
CA LEU A 108 6.31 -5.24 4.40
C LEU A 108 6.92 -3.84 4.28
#